data_AF-X1KIN0-F1
#
_entry.id   AF-X1KIN0-F1
#
_cell.length_a   1.000
_cell.length_b   1.000
_cell.length_c   1.000
_cell.angle_alpha   90.00
_cell.angle_beta   90.00
_cell.angle_gamma   90.00
#
_symmetry.space_group_name_H-M   'P 1'
#
loop_
_entity.id
_entity.type
_entity.pdbx_description
1 polymer ?
#
loop_
_entity_poly.entity_id
_entity_poly.type
_entity_poly.pdbx_seq_one_letter_code
_entity_poly.pdbx_strand_id
1 'polypeptide(L)'
;CRELARILLELLRKRINEELDSRKCNSVIKKAFEADINRFQNIVNMQKKKMEAAPVGKLSVEKLPPCFKDILAAIQAGENVPHMGRFALVAFFSSLKMNTNEILKLFSTAPDYQEDKTRYQVEHITGSSSSTTYKSPGCDKMRTYGLCPVDKMDDLCKKIRHPLSYYSRRWKQEKNKK
;
A
#
# COMPACT_ATOMS: atom_id res chain seq x y z
N CYS A 1 -20.23 8.09 19.57
CA CYS A 1 -19.92 6.71 20.02
C CYS A 1 -18.86 5.95 19.19
N ARG A 2 -18.69 6.19 17.88
CA ARG A 2 -17.75 5.40 17.04
C ARG A 2 -16.26 5.70 17.29
N GLU A 3 -15.92 6.95 17.58
CA GLU A 3 -14.55 7.34 17.96
C GLU A 3 -14.13 6.79 19.33
N LEU A 4 -15.02 6.86 20.33
CA LEU A 4 -14.76 6.29 21.65
C LEU A 4 -14.47 4.78 21.57
N ALA A 5 -15.28 4.04 20.79
CA ALA A 5 -15.06 2.61 20.56
C ALA A 5 -13.72 2.32 19.89
N ARG A 6 -13.28 3.17 18.95
CA ARG A 6 -11.98 3.03 18.29
C ARG A 6 -10.81 3.29 19.24
N ILE A 7 -10.92 4.30 20.09
CA ILE A 7 -9.90 4.63 21.11
C ILE A 7 -9.80 3.47 22.12
N LEU A 8 -10.92 2.97 22.62
CA LEU A 8 -10.97 1.80 23.51
C LEU A 8 -10.32 0.56 22.88
N LEU A 9 -10.59 0.31 21.60
CA LEU A 9 -10.00 -0.83 20.89
C LEU A 9 -8.48 -0.71 20.76
N GLU A 10 -7.96 0.48 20.42
CA GLU A 10 -6.52 0.71 20.31
C GLU A 10 -5.82 0.59 21.67
N LEU A 11 -6.45 1.08 22.75
CA LEU A 11 -5.93 0.93 24.11
C LEU A 11 -5.90 -0.53 24.56
N LEU A 12 -6.98 -1.28 24.33
CA LEU A 12 -7.04 -2.72 24.61
C LEU A 12 -5.98 -3.48 23.83
N ARG A 13 -5.83 -3.18 22.53
CA ARG A 13 -4.82 -3.80 21.68
C ARG A 13 -3.41 -3.53 22.20
N LYS A 14 -3.11 -2.28 22.58
CA LYS A 14 -1.82 -1.89 23.14
C LYS A 14 -1.53 -2.65 24.43
N ARG A 15 -2.48 -2.69 25.36
CA ARG A 15 -2.35 -3.41 26.63
C ARG A 15 -2.13 -4.91 26.43
N ILE A 16 -2.91 -5.56 25.57
CA ILE A 16 -2.77 -6.99 25.28
C ILE A 16 -1.37 -7.28 24.72
N ASN A 17 -0.88 -6.45 23.80
CA ASN A 17 0.46 -6.63 23.24
C ASN A 17 1.55 -6.45 24.31
N GLU A 18 1.47 -5.42 25.15
CA GLU A 18 2.42 -5.19 26.25
C GLU A 18 2.44 -6.36 27.25
N GLU A 19 1.27 -6.92 27.58
CA GLU A 19 1.15 -8.11 28.43
C GLU A 19 1.69 -9.37 27.75
N LEU A 20 1.54 -9.52 26.44
CA LEU A 20 2.08 -10.67 25.70
C LEU A 20 3.61 -10.58 25.54
N ASP A 21 4.15 -9.39 25.27
CA ASP A 21 5.58 -9.16 25.07
C ASP A 21 6.38 -9.33 26.38
N SER A 22 5.76 -8.97 27.52
CA SER A 22 6.37 -9.16 28.85
C SER A 22 6.30 -10.61 29.35
N ARG A 23 5.43 -11.45 28.78
CA ARG A 23 5.32 -12.86 29.16
C ARG A 23 6.40 -13.70 28.48
N LYS A 24 7.21 -14.38 29.30
CA LYS A 24 8.11 -15.42 28.79
C LYS A 24 7.32 -16.64 28.38
N CYS A 25 7.43 -17.05 27.12
CA CYS A 25 6.82 -18.28 26.62
C CYS A 25 7.42 -19.49 27.35
N ASN A 26 6.57 -20.35 27.91
CA ASN A 26 6.99 -21.58 28.57
C ASN A 26 7.67 -22.51 27.55
N SER A 27 8.86 -23.02 27.90
CA SER A 27 9.68 -23.87 27.03
C SER A 27 8.99 -25.19 26.64
N VAL A 28 8.13 -25.74 27.51
CA VAL A 28 7.35 -26.97 27.25
C VAL A 28 6.29 -26.70 26.18
N ILE A 29 5.55 -25.60 26.32
CA ILE A 29 4.53 -25.19 25.34
C ILE A 29 5.18 -24.85 24.00
N LYS A 30 6.31 -24.12 24.02
CA LYS A 30 7.07 -23.79 22.80
C LYS A 30 7.49 -25.04 22.03
N LYS A 31 7.99 -26.08 22.73
CA LYS A 31 8.35 -27.36 22.11
C LYS A 31 7.14 -28.10 21.56
N ALA A 32 6.02 -28.13 22.29
CA ALA A 32 4.80 -28.79 21.85
C ALA A 32 4.25 -28.22 20.52
N PHE A 33 4.35 -26.90 20.33
CA PHE A 33 3.89 -26.21 19.13
C PHE A 33 5.00 -25.83 18.14
N GLU A 34 6.22 -26.34 18.32
CA GLU A 34 7.38 -25.94 17.52
C GLU A 34 7.16 -26.19 16.02
N ALA A 35 6.58 -27.33 15.67
CA ALA A 35 6.24 -27.68 14.29
C ALA A 35 5.24 -26.68 13.66
N ASP A 36 4.19 -26.31 14.40
CA ASP A 36 3.19 -25.34 13.94
C ASP A 36 3.76 -23.93 13.83
N ILE A 37 4.55 -23.51 14.82
CA ILE A 37 5.25 -22.21 14.81
C ILE A 37 6.15 -22.12 13.57
N ASN A 38 6.96 -23.14 13.31
CA ASN A 38 7.83 -23.20 12.14
C ASN A 38 7.01 -23.19 10.84
N ARG A 39 5.89 -23.92 10.79
CA ARG A 39 4.97 -23.90 9.64
C ARG A 39 4.44 -22.49 9.38
N PHE A 40 3.95 -21.79 10.40
CA PHE A 40 3.44 -20.43 10.26
C PHE A 40 4.53 -19.44 9.88
N GLN A 41 5.71 -19.53 10.49
CA GLN A 41 6.87 -18.70 10.13
C GLN A 41 7.27 -18.91 8.66
N ASN A 42 7.27 -20.15 8.18
CA ASN A 42 7.55 -20.46 6.78
C ASN A 42 6.50 -19.89 5.83
N ILE A 43 5.21 -19.98 6.16
CA ILE A 43 4.13 -19.37 5.37
C ILE A 43 4.32 -17.85 5.30
N VAL A 44 4.56 -17.19 6.44
CA VAL A 44 4.79 -15.74 6.52
C VAL A 44 6.03 -15.34 5.73
N ASN A 45 7.14 -16.08 5.87
CA ASN A 45 8.39 -15.80 5.16
C ASN A 45 8.23 -16.00 3.64
N MET A 46 7.50 -17.03 3.21
CA MET A 46 7.18 -17.23 1.79
C MET A 46 6.31 -16.10 1.24
N GLN A 47 5.37 -15.58 2.02
CA GLN A 47 4.56 -14.43 1.64
C GLN A 47 5.41 -13.14 1.59
N LYS A 48 6.26 -12.90 2.58
CA LYS A 48 7.20 -11.76 2.60
C LYS A 48 8.12 -11.79 1.39
N LYS A 49 8.77 -12.93 1.08
CA LYS A 49 9.61 -13.09 -0.12
C LYS A 49 8.82 -12.85 -1.41
N LYS A 50 7.56 -13.30 -1.50
CA LYS A 50 6.67 -13.02 -2.64
C LYS A 50 6.32 -11.54 -2.79
N MET A 51 6.30 -10.78 -1.69
CA MET A 51 6.07 -9.33 -1.67
C MET A 51 7.35 -8.55 -1.96
N GLU A 52 8.50 -8.99 -1.45
CA GLU A 52 9.83 -8.41 -1.70
C GLU A 52 10.31 -8.64 -3.15
N ALA A 53 9.82 -9.69 -3.80
CA ALA A 53 10.06 -9.95 -5.23
C ALA A 53 9.31 -8.97 -6.17
N ALA A 54 8.43 -8.11 -5.64
CA ALA A 54 7.95 -6.95 -6.39
C ALA A 54 9.09 -5.94 -6.47
N PRO A 55 9.47 -5.45 -7.66
CA PRO A 55 10.66 -4.62 -7.81
C PRO A 55 10.50 -3.34 -6.99
N VAL A 56 11.32 -3.29 -5.94
CA VAL A 56 11.58 -2.13 -5.11
C VAL A 56 12.19 -1.04 -6.00
N GLY A 57 11.59 0.14 -6.02
CA GLY A 57 12.22 1.36 -6.59
C GLY A 57 12.12 1.58 -8.11
N LYS A 58 11.63 0.64 -8.92
CA LYS A 58 11.44 0.88 -10.37
C LYS A 58 9.95 0.94 -10.72
N LEU A 59 9.41 2.16 -10.77
CA LEU A 59 8.06 2.40 -11.26
C LEU A 59 8.01 2.15 -12.77
N SER A 60 7.09 1.31 -13.21
CA SER A 60 6.75 1.12 -14.61
C SER A 60 5.30 1.51 -14.80
N VAL A 61 5.08 2.66 -15.44
CA VAL A 61 3.74 3.23 -15.69
C VAL A 61 2.85 2.26 -16.47
N GLU A 62 3.43 1.50 -17.39
CA GLU A 62 2.73 0.47 -18.18
C GLU A 62 2.10 -0.64 -17.32
N LYS A 63 2.70 -0.94 -16.16
CA LYS A 63 2.26 -2.01 -15.25
C LYS A 63 1.27 -1.54 -14.20
N LEU A 64 0.96 -0.24 -14.17
CA LEU A 64 -0.04 0.31 -13.26
C LEU A 64 -1.43 -0.30 -13.56
N PRO A 65 -2.24 -0.54 -12.53
CA PRO A 65 -3.65 -0.88 -12.73
C PRO A 65 -4.40 0.30 -13.37
N PRO A 66 -5.51 0.03 -14.08
CA PRO A 66 -6.29 1.05 -14.78
C PRO A 66 -6.64 2.27 -13.91
N CYS A 67 -7.04 2.04 -12.65
CA CYS A 67 -7.36 3.13 -11.72
C CYS A 67 -6.19 4.09 -11.46
N PHE A 68 -4.97 3.58 -11.24
CA PHE A 68 -3.81 4.44 -10.99
C PHE A 68 -3.26 5.07 -12.28
N LYS A 69 -3.47 4.44 -13.44
CA LYS A 69 -3.18 5.06 -14.74
C LYS A 69 -4.04 6.29 -14.97
N ASP A 70 -5.36 6.17 -14.77
CA ASP A 70 -6.29 7.28 -14.96
C ASP A 70 -6.00 8.43 -13.98
N ILE A 71 -5.75 8.13 -12.70
CA ILE A 71 -5.38 9.16 -11.71
C ILE A 71 -4.08 9.88 -12.11
N LEU A 72 -3.05 9.14 -12.52
CA LEU A 72 -1.77 9.73 -12.92
C LEU A 72 -1.93 10.58 -14.19
N ALA A 73 -2.68 10.09 -15.19
CA ALA A 73 -2.95 10.82 -16.42
C ALA A 73 -3.71 12.12 -16.15
N ALA A 74 -4.74 12.09 -15.30
CA ALA A 74 -5.49 13.27 -14.91
C ALA A 74 -4.60 14.33 -14.22
N ILE A 75 -3.71 13.91 -13.31
CA ILE A 75 -2.73 14.82 -12.68
C ILE A 75 -1.81 15.44 -13.74
N GLN A 76 -1.28 14.62 -14.66
CA GLN A 76 -0.37 15.10 -15.71
C GLN A 76 -1.04 16.04 -16.71
N ALA A 77 -2.34 15.85 -16.96
CA ALA A 77 -3.15 16.73 -17.79
C ALA A 77 -3.53 18.04 -17.07
N GLY A 78 -3.20 18.20 -15.79
CA GLY A 78 -3.64 19.34 -14.97
C GLY A 78 -5.12 19.32 -14.63
N GLU A 79 -5.76 18.15 -14.73
CA GLU A 79 -7.16 17.98 -14.32
C GLU A 79 -7.27 17.95 -12.80
N ASN A 80 -8.42 18.40 -12.30
CA ASN A 80 -8.68 18.40 -10.87
C ASN A 80 -8.93 16.97 -10.35
N VAL A 81 -7.88 16.35 -9.78
CA VAL A 81 -7.99 15.05 -9.11
C VAL A 81 -8.47 15.22 -7.66
N PRO A 82 -9.51 14.47 -7.23
CA PRO A 82 -10.01 14.50 -5.85
C PRO A 82 -8.92 14.24 -4.82
N HIS A 83 -9.05 14.82 -3.62
CA HIS A 83 -8.09 14.64 -2.53
C HIS A 83 -7.79 13.16 -2.23
N MET A 84 -8.83 12.31 -2.24
CA MET A 84 -8.69 10.86 -2.05
C MET A 84 -7.89 10.19 -3.17
N GLY A 85 -7.95 10.71 -4.41
CA GLY A 85 -7.15 10.22 -5.53
C GLY A 85 -5.68 10.54 -5.37
N ARG A 86 -5.35 11.79 -5.00
CA ARG A 86 -3.98 12.21 -4.70
C ARG A 86 -3.40 11.39 -3.55
N PHE A 87 -4.16 11.22 -2.46
CA PHE A 87 -3.79 10.36 -1.33
C PHE A 87 -3.53 8.90 -1.77
N ALA A 88 -4.46 8.31 -2.52
CA ALA A 88 -4.35 6.92 -2.96
C ALA A 88 -3.10 6.68 -3.80
N LEU A 89 -2.76 7.64 -4.69
CA LEU A 89 -1.60 7.56 -5.58
C LEU A 89 -0.30 7.61 -4.77
N VAL A 90 -0.16 8.58 -3.87
CA VAL A 90 1.02 8.70 -3.00
C VAL A 90 1.18 7.46 -2.12
N ALA A 91 0.11 7.00 -1.47
CA ALA A 91 0.14 5.81 -0.62
C ALA A 91 0.49 4.54 -1.42
N PHE A 92 0.08 4.45 -2.68
CA PHE A 92 0.46 3.37 -3.59
C PHE A 92 1.95 3.39 -3.92
N PHE A 93 2.51 4.53 -4.33
CA PHE A 93 3.94 4.65 -4.63
C PHE A 93 4.84 4.47 -3.41
N SER A 94 4.41 4.99 -2.25
CA SER A 94 5.08 4.73 -0.97
C SER A 94 5.09 3.23 -0.64
N SER A 95 3.99 2.52 -0.90
CA SER A 95 3.93 1.06 -0.72
C SER A 95 4.84 0.29 -1.69
N LEU A 96 5.25 0.89 -2.82
CA LEU A 96 6.26 0.37 -3.74
C LEU A 96 7.70 0.76 -3.34
N LYS A 97 7.87 1.39 -2.17
CA LYS A 97 9.15 1.87 -1.62
C LYS A 97 9.80 2.97 -2.46
N MET A 98 9.01 3.77 -3.17
CA MET A 98 9.52 5.00 -3.80
C MET A 98 9.80 6.04 -2.72
N ASN A 99 10.88 6.81 -2.89
CA ASN A 99 11.20 7.90 -1.98
C ASN A 99 10.38 9.17 -2.30
N THR A 100 10.32 10.09 -1.35
CA THR A 100 9.56 11.36 -1.49
C THR A 100 9.92 12.13 -2.75
N ASN A 101 11.22 12.23 -3.08
CA ASN A 101 11.68 12.99 -4.24
C ASN A 101 11.27 12.33 -5.57
N GLU A 102 11.31 10.99 -5.65
CA GLU A 102 10.80 10.24 -6.80
C GLU A 102 9.31 10.43 -6.99
N ILE A 103 8.54 10.45 -5.90
CA ILE A 103 7.11 10.70 -5.94
C ILE A 103 6.85 12.14 -6.41
N LEU A 104 7.54 13.14 -5.86
CA LEU A 104 7.39 14.55 -6.24
C LEU A 104 7.68 14.79 -7.73
N LYS A 105 8.68 14.10 -8.29
CA LYS A 105 9.00 14.17 -9.72
C LYS A 105 7.85 13.71 -10.64
N LEU A 106 6.95 12.86 -10.15
CA LEU A 106 5.75 12.46 -10.91
C LEU A 106 4.68 13.55 -10.92
N PHE A 107 4.65 14.38 -9.88
CA PHE A 107 3.72 15.51 -9.79
C PHE A 107 4.26 16.78 -10.44
N SER A 108 5.58 16.92 -10.59
CA SER A 108 6.20 18.13 -11.17
C SER A 108 5.85 18.37 -12.64
N THR A 109 5.26 17.40 -13.31
CA THR A 109 4.74 17.56 -14.68
C THR A 109 3.35 18.19 -14.74
N ALA A 110 2.67 18.35 -13.59
CA ALA A 110 1.36 18.98 -13.53
C ALA A 110 1.47 20.51 -13.69
N PRO A 111 0.62 21.17 -14.49
CA PRO A 111 0.66 22.62 -14.71
C PRO A 111 0.49 23.47 -13.45
N ASP A 112 -0.23 22.97 -12.45
CA ASP A 112 -0.56 23.64 -11.18
C ASP A 112 0.33 23.19 -10.01
N TYR A 113 1.45 22.51 -10.29
CA TYR A 113 2.30 21.92 -9.28
C TYR A 113 2.91 22.95 -8.32
N GLN A 114 2.55 22.85 -7.04
CA GLN A 114 3.17 23.58 -5.95
C GLN A 114 4.00 22.62 -5.11
N GLU A 115 5.33 22.74 -5.21
CA GLU A 115 6.28 21.82 -4.57
C GLU A 115 6.09 21.76 -3.06
N ASP A 116 6.06 22.90 -2.38
CA ASP A 116 5.99 22.94 -0.91
C ASP A 116 4.75 22.24 -0.36
N LYS A 117 3.58 22.48 -0.98
CA LYS A 117 2.31 21.86 -0.58
C LYS A 117 2.30 20.37 -0.88
N THR A 118 2.81 19.98 -2.05
CA THR A 118 2.83 18.57 -2.45
C THR A 118 3.82 17.77 -1.60
N ARG A 119 4.99 18.35 -1.31
CA ARG A 119 6.00 17.77 -0.41
C ARG A 119 5.43 17.50 0.97
N TYR A 120 4.76 18.49 1.57
CA TYR A 120 4.11 18.31 2.87
C TYR A 120 3.09 17.16 2.85
N GLN A 121 2.24 17.09 1.82
CA GLN A 121 1.26 16.00 1.68
C GLN A 121 1.95 14.64 1.53
N VAL A 122 2.99 14.55 0.69
CA VAL A 122 3.72 13.30 0.48
C VAL A 122 4.39 12.84 1.76
N GLU A 123 5.12 13.72 2.46
CA GLU A 123 5.83 13.41 3.70
C GLU A 123 4.88 12.98 4.83
N HIS A 124 3.70 13.60 4.90
CA HIS A 124 2.69 13.22 5.87
C HIS A 124 2.13 11.81 5.61
N ILE A 125 1.91 11.46 4.34
CA ILE A 125 1.37 10.16 3.92
C ILE A 125 2.42 9.05 4.04
N THR A 126 3.69 9.34 3.72
CA THR A 126 4.80 8.38 3.80
C THR A 126 5.23 8.12 5.25
N GLY A 127 4.82 8.97 6.19
CA GLY A 127 5.26 8.89 7.60
C GLY A 127 6.67 9.46 7.82
N SER A 128 7.15 10.32 6.91
CA SER A 128 8.43 11.02 7.08
C SER A 128 8.29 12.20 8.04
N SER A 129 7.14 12.86 8.05
CA SER A 129 6.78 13.94 8.99
C SER A 129 5.71 13.53 10.00
N SER A 130 5.15 12.32 9.89
CA SER A 130 4.10 11.79 10.77
C SER A 130 4.48 10.43 11.33
N SER A 131 3.99 10.07 12.52
CA SER A 131 4.21 8.75 13.13
C SER A 131 3.46 7.60 12.43
N THR A 132 2.71 7.90 11.35
CA THR A 132 1.83 6.94 10.69
C THR A 132 2.16 6.82 9.20
N THR A 133 2.66 5.65 8.80
CA THR A 133 2.79 5.30 7.38
C THR A 133 1.46 4.74 6.87
N TYR A 134 0.86 5.41 5.88
CA TYR A 134 -0.40 4.96 5.29
C TYR A 134 -0.17 3.88 4.23
N LYS A 135 -1.05 2.88 4.21
CA LYS A 135 -1.07 1.84 3.18
C LYS A 135 -1.99 2.24 2.04
N SER A 136 -1.61 1.83 0.83
CA SER A 136 -2.43 1.96 -0.37
C SER A 136 -3.86 1.40 -0.15
N PRO A 137 -4.91 2.09 -0.60
CA PRO A 137 -6.27 1.58 -0.52
C PRO A 137 -6.50 0.35 -1.42
N GLY A 138 -7.27 -0.61 -0.91
CA GLY A 138 -7.72 -1.79 -1.69
C GLY A 138 -8.82 -1.44 -2.71
N CYS A 139 -9.15 -2.40 -3.59
CA CYS A 139 -10.13 -2.16 -4.67
C CYS A 139 -11.52 -1.76 -4.16
N ASP A 140 -11.97 -2.30 -3.03
CA ASP A 140 -13.25 -1.90 -2.41
C ASP A 140 -13.27 -0.40 -2.08
N LYS A 141 -12.19 0.09 -1.44
CA LYS A 141 -12.06 1.51 -1.11
C LYS A 141 -11.95 2.37 -2.37
N MET A 142 -11.19 1.92 -3.38
CA MET A 142 -11.09 2.63 -4.66
C MET A 142 -12.46 2.78 -5.33
N ARG A 143 -13.32 1.76 -5.26
CA ARG A 143 -14.72 1.86 -5.73
C ARG A 143 -15.53 2.84 -4.90
N THR A 144 -15.44 2.79 -3.58
CA THR A 144 -16.13 3.75 -2.69
C THR A 144 -15.71 5.19 -2.95
N TYR A 145 -14.44 5.42 -3.30
CA TYR A 145 -13.94 6.75 -3.65
C TYR A 145 -14.32 7.20 -5.08
N GLY A 146 -14.99 6.35 -5.87
CA GLY A 146 -15.29 6.64 -7.27
C GLY A 146 -14.05 6.64 -8.19
N LEU A 147 -12.94 6.06 -7.74
CA LEU A 147 -11.65 6.06 -8.44
C LEU A 147 -11.38 4.76 -9.24
N CYS A 148 -12.33 3.82 -9.25
CA CYS A 148 -12.22 2.58 -10.01
C CYS A 148 -12.91 2.75 -11.37
N PRO A 149 -12.17 2.78 -12.50
CA PRO A 149 -12.76 2.88 -13.83
C PRO A 149 -13.28 1.49 -14.24
N VAL A 150 -14.55 1.20 -13.91
CA VAL A 150 -15.17 -0.12 -14.12
C VAL A 150 -15.21 -0.50 -15.61
N ASP A 151 -15.35 0.51 -16.48
CA ASP A 151 -15.36 0.44 -17.93
C ASP A 151 -13.98 0.09 -18.53
N LYS A 152 -12.89 0.49 -17.88
CA LYS A 152 -11.50 0.25 -18.36
C LYS A 152 -10.83 -0.95 -17.67
N MET A 153 -11.58 -1.79 -16.97
CA MET A 153 -11.02 -2.96 -16.29
C MET A 153 -10.61 -4.05 -17.29
N ASP A 154 -9.31 -4.35 -17.31
CA ASP A 154 -8.81 -5.55 -18.00
C ASP A 154 -9.12 -6.84 -17.21
N ASP A 155 -8.89 -8.00 -17.85
CA ASP A 155 -9.18 -9.31 -17.26
C ASP A 155 -8.37 -9.61 -15.99
N LEU A 156 -7.20 -9.00 -15.84
CA LEU A 156 -6.37 -9.13 -14.64
C LEU A 156 -6.97 -8.31 -13.48
N CYS A 157 -7.42 -7.10 -13.76
CA CYS A 157 -8.05 -6.18 -12.82
C CYS A 157 -9.34 -6.78 -12.26
N LYS A 158 -10.16 -7.42 -13.12
CA LYS A 158 -11.40 -8.12 -12.72
C LYS A 158 -11.16 -9.25 -11.71
N LYS A 159 -9.98 -9.89 -11.75
CA LYS A 159 -9.65 -11.05 -10.90
C LYS A 159 -8.92 -10.70 -9.60
N ILE A 160 -8.55 -9.44 -9.40
CA ILE A 160 -7.70 -8.99 -8.29
C ILE A 160 -8.47 -8.09 -7.33
N ARG A 161 -8.16 -8.17 -6.04
CA ARG A 161 -8.80 -7.38 -4.97
C ARG A 161 -7.95 -6.22 -4.44
N HIS A 162 -6.70 -6.10 -4.88
CA HIS A 162 -5.79 -5.05 -4.42
C HIS A 162 -4.89 -4.51 -5.55
N PRO A 163 -4.76 -3.18 -5.71
CA PRO A 163 -3.90 -2.58 -6.74
C PRO A 163 -2.43 -3.05 -6.71
N LEU A 164 -1.83 -3.14 -5.51
CA LEU A 164 -0.46 -3.69 -5.36
C LEU A 164 -0.34 -5.13 -5.87
N SER A 165 -1.37 -5.97 -5.70
CA SER A 165 -1.37 -7.33 -6.23
C SER A 165 -1.43 -7.35 -7.76
N TYR A 166 -2.14 -6.41 -8.36
CA TYR A 166 -2.17 -6.22 -9.82
C TYR A 166 -0.77 -5.89 -10.33
N TYR A 167 -0.13 -4.87 -9.75
CA TYR A 167 1.20 -4.42 -10.15
C TYR A 167 2.22 -5.57 -10.05
N SER A 168 2.25 -6.27 -8.92
CA SER A 168 3.12 -7.41 -8.70
C SER A 168 2.88 -8.56 -9.69
N ARG A 169 1.63 -8.79 -10.12
CA ARG A 169 1.30 -9.87 -11.06
C ARG A 169 1.68 -9.52 -12.50
N ARG A 170 1.51 -8.26 -12.92
CA ARG A 170 2.03 -7.77 -14.22
C ARG A 170 3.55 -7.93 -14.32
N TRP A 171 4.28 -7.61 -13.25
CA TRP A 171 5.73 -7.82 -13.18
C TRP A 171 6.15 -9.29 -13.29
N LYS A 172 5.42 -10.21 -12.67
CA LYS A 172 5.71 -11.66 -12.76
C LYS A 172 5.44 -12.24 -14.14
N GLN A 173 4.36 -11.82 -14.80
CA GLN A 173 4.04 -12.26 -16.16
C GLN A 173 5.14 -11.88 -17.15
N GLU A 174 5.78 -10.74 -16.96
CA GLU A 174 6.86 -10.26 -17.83
C GLU A 174 8.18 -11.02 -17.58
N LYS A 175 8.50 -11.35 -16.31
CA LYS A 175 9.65 -12.19 -15.98
C LYS A 175 9.54 -13.60 -16.57
N ASN A 176 8.34 -14.14 -16.72
CA ASN A 176 8.11 -15.47 -17.30
C ASN A 176 8.08 -15.46 -18.84
N LYS A 177 8.07 -14.29 -19.48
CA LYS A 177 8.13 -14.12 -20.94
C LYS A 177 9.55 -13.85 -21.47
N LYS A 178 10.50 -13.61 -20.57
CA LYS A 178 11.94 -13.55 -20.86
C LYS A 178 12.58 -14.87 -20.49
#